data_AF-A0A440NAH4-F1
#
_entry.id   AF-A0A440NAH4-F1
#
_cell.length_a   1.000
_cell.length_b   1.000
_cell.length_c   1.000
_cell.angle_alpha   90.00
_cell.angle_beta   90.00
_cell.angle_gamma   90.00
#
_symmetry.space_group_name_H-M   'P 1'
#
loop_
_entity.id
_entity.type
_entity.pdbx_description
1 polymer ?
#
loop_
_entity_poly.entity_id
_entity_poly.type
_entity_poly.pdbx_seq_one_letter_code
_entity_poly.pdbx_strand_id
1 'polypeptide(L)'
;MTTVSPHLTRRAVLGGALAASVLPYAANGQGRDFGSQEPTNVRVRMTFKGLSMTATLYDNPTARDFASMLPLDLTIEDFSNNEKIVHLPRKLTEEGSGPFGNERPGDLCYFKPWGNLALFFADYRWDGLIRLGRFDGGFEPLLVRGEFPVRIERI
;
A
#
# COMPACT_ATOMS: atom_id res chain seq x y z
N MET A 1 -50.08 -50.31 28.03
CA MET A 1 -50.05 -51.25 29.17
C MET A 1 -48.62 -51.75 29.28
N THR A 2 -47.83 -51.57 30.33
CA THR A 2 -47.97 -50.99 31.67
C THR A 2 -46.52 -50.80 32.17
N THR A 3 -46.17 -49.57 32.55
CA THR A 3 -45.46 -49.10 33.77
C THR A 3 -44.59 -50.14 34.53
N VAL A 4 -43.34 -49.89 34.97
CA VAL A 4 -42.93 -49.08 36.15
C VAL A 4 -41.39 -49.15 36.32
N SER A 5 -40.72 -48.00 36.57
CA SER A 5 -39.39 -47.89 37.21
C SER A 5 -39.49 -48.10 38.72
N PRO A 6 -38.48 -48.64 39.44
CA PRO A 6 -37.63 -47.77 40.29
C PRO A 6 -36.20 -48.37 40.45
N HIS A 7 -35.13 -47.74 40.96
CA HIS A 7 -34.95 -46.92 42.15
C HIS A 7 -33.66 -46.08 42.02
N LEU A 8 -33.72 -44.83 42.47
CA LEU A 8 -32.54 -44.03 42.85
C LEU A 8 -32.15 -44.37 44.30
N THR A 9 -30.86 -44.63 44.54
CA THR A 9 -30.27 -44.58 45.88
C THR A 9 -29.03 -43.68 45.88
N ARG A 10 -29.11 -42.65 46.74
CA ARG A 10 -28.13 -41.61 47.06
C ARG A 10 -26.89 -42.15 47.78
N ARG A 11 -25.71 -41.61 47.42
CA ARG A 11 -24.64 -41.00 48.26
C ARG A 11 -23.29 -41.16 47.54
N ALA A 12 -22.80 -40.11 46.87
CA ALA A 12 -21.99 -39.01 47.40
C ALA A 12 -20.52 -39.37 47.60
N VAL A 13 -19.64 -38.89 46.70
CA VAL A 13 -18.26 -38.49 47.01
C VAL A 13 -17.87 -37.31 46.11
N LEU A 14 -17.33 -36.26 46.74
CA LEU A 14 -16.73 -35.07 46.14
C LEU A 14 -15.56 -35.43 45.21
N GLY A 15 -15.38 -34.66 44.13
CA GLY A 15 -14.09 -34.62 43.44
C GLY A 15 -14.08 -33.72 42.22
N GLY A 16 -13.38 -32.58 42.34
CA GLY A 16 -12.76 -31.89 41.21
C GLY A 16 -13.57 -30.74 40.58
N ALA A 17 -13.40 -29.53 41.11
CA ALA A 17 -13.58 -28.33 40.31
C ALA A 17 -12.40 -28.22 39.32
N LEU A 18 -12.63 -28.55 38.04
CA LEU A 18 -11.74 -28.13 36.96
C LEU A 18 -12.18 -26.75 36.52
N ALA A 19 -11.53 -25.72 37.06
CA ALA A 19 -11.63 -24.37 36.53
C ALA A 19 -11.04 -24.37 35.12
N ALA A 20 -11.91 -24.39 34.10
CA ALA A 20 -11.52 -24.10 32.73
C ALA A 20 -11.23 -22.60 32.63
N SER A 21 -9.99 -22.20 32.86
CA SER A 21 -9.51 -20.87 32.51
C SER A 21 -9.43 -20.78 30.98
N VAL A 22 -10.53 -20.33 30.37
CA VAL A 22 -10.50 -19.84 28.99
C VAL A 22 -9.74 -18.51 29.02
N LEU A 23 -8.43 -18.57 28.79
CA LEU A 23 -7.68 -17.37 28.44
C LEU A 23 -8.16 -16.92 27.05
N PRO A 24 -8.70 -15.71 26.88
CA PRO A 24 -8.81 -15.16 25.54
C PRO A 24 -7.39 -14.94 25.05
N TYR A 25 -6.93 -15.81 24.15
CA TYR A 25 -5.78 -15.49 23.31
C TYR A 25 -6.25 -14.32 22.44
N ALA A 26 -5.96 -13.09 22.89
CA ALA A 26 -6.06 -11.92 22.04
C ALA A 26 -5.07 -12.15 20.90
N ALA A 27 -5.56 -12.73 19.81
CA ALA A 27 -4.88 -12.75 18.55
C ALA A 27 -4.82 -11.30 18.06
N ASN A 28 -3.85 -10.53 18.57
CA ASN A 28 -3.33 -9.39 17.83
C ASN A 28 -2.53 -9.94 16.64
N GLY A 29 -3.24 -10.58 15.72
CA GLY A 29 -2.82 -10.69 14.35
C GLY A 29 -2.96 -9.31 13.73
N GLN A 30 -2.06 -8.39 14.07
CA GLN A 30 -1.69 -7.32 13.14
C GLN A 30 -0.99 -8.02 11.98
N GLY A 31 -1.77 -8.68 11.12
CA GLY A 31 -1.36 -8.89 9.74
C GLY A 31 -1.10 -7.50 9.22
N ARG A 32 0.18 -7.13 9.11
CA ARG A 32 0.56 -5.86 8.51
C ARG A 32 -0.10 -5.84 7.14
N ASP A 33 -1.05 -4.93 6.95
CA ASP A 33 -1.54 -4.64 5.60
C ASP A 33 -0.38 -3.98 4.87
N PHE A 34 0.42 -4.80 4.18
CA PHE A 34 1.59 -4.32 3.50
C PHE A 34 1.22 -3.38 2.35
N GLY A 35 -0.03 -3.40 1.87
CA GLY A 35 -0.59 -2.47 0.89
C GLY A 35 -1.22 -1.21 1.49
N SER A 36 -0.87 -0.85 2.74
CA SER A 36 -1.47 0.31 3.40
C SER A 36 -1.38 1.58 2.54
N GLN A 37 -2.47 2.34 2.52
CA GLN A 37 -2.61 3.59 1.78
C GLN A 37 -2.76 4.79 2.72
N GLU A 38 -2.27 4.63 3.95
CA GLU A 38 -2.21 5.70 4.93
C GLU A 38 -1.08 6.66 4.56
N PRO A 39 -1.36 7.96 4.38
CA PRO A 39 -0.33 8.96 4.15
C PRO A 39 0.69 9.02 5.28
N THR A 40 1.97 9.17 4.94
CA THR A 40 3.04 9.40 5.90
C THR A 40 3.45 10.87 5.94
N ASN A 41 4.42 11.21 6.79
CA ASN A 41 5.10 12.51 6.75
C ASN A 41 6.21 12.56 5.69
N VAL A 42 6.45 11.48 4.92
CA VAL A 42 7.49 11.46 3.88
C VAL A 42 6.92 12.08 2.61
N ARG A 43 7.52 13.20 2.20
CA ARG A 43 7.17 13.90 0.97
C ARG A 43 8.33 13.88 0.01
N VAL A 44 8.01 13.84 -1.28
CA VAL A 44 9.00 13.89 -2.36
C VAL A 44 8.66 15.04 -3.30
N ARG A 45 9.67 15.79 -3.73
CA ARG A 45 9.56 16.79 -4.79
C ARG A 45 10.10 16.20 -6.08
N MET A 46 9.34 16.36 -7.16
CA MET A 46 9.77 16.05 -8.53
C MET A 46 9.85 17.35 -9.31
N THR A 47 11.00 17.61 -9.91
CA THR A 47 11.26 18.82 -10.69
C THR A 47 11.73 18.46 -12.08
N PHE A 48 11.02 18.92 -13.11
CA PHE A 48 11.44 18.82 -14.51
C PHE A 48 10.99 20.05 -15.28
N LYS A 49 11.77 20.45 -16.30
CA LYS A 49 11.49 21.64 -17.12
C LYS A 49 11.21 22.92 -16.31
N GLY A 50 11.87 23.07 -15.16
CA GLY A 50 11.67 24.21 -14.24
C GLY A 50 10.33 24.23 -13.49
N LEU A 51 9.52 23.18 -13.61
CA LEU A 51 8.26 23.01 -12.89
C LEU A 51 8.46 21.97 -11.78
N SER A 52 7.77 22.16 -10.64
CA SER A 52 7.83 21.24 -9.51
C SER A 52 6.45 20.76 -9.12
N MET A 53 6.38 19.49 -8.71
CA MET A 53 5.25 18.88 -8.04
C MET A 53 5.74 18.15 -6.79
N THR A 54 4.89 18.00 -5.79
CA THR A 54 5.20 17.27 -4.56
C THR A 54 4.25 16.10 -4.43
N ALA A 55 4.70 14.98 -3.90
CA ALA A 55 3.84 13.86 -3.54
C ALA A 55 4.06 13.41 -2.10
N THR A 56 2.98 13.09 -1.40
CA THR A 56 3.03 12.42 -0.10
C THR A 56 3.04 10.91 -0.31
N LEU A 57 4.04 10.23 0.28
CA LEU A 57 4.18 8.78 0.20
C LEU A 57 3.33 8.07 1.26
N TYR A 58 2.86 6.88 0.94
CA TYR A 58 2.07 6.02 1.82
C TYR A 58 2.93 5.08 2.66
N ASP A 59 2.37 4.54 3.74
CA ASP A 59 3.08 3.69 4.69
C ASP A 59 3.19 2.22 4.24
N ASN A 60 3.75 1.99 3.04
CA ASN A 60 3.97 0.64 2.51
C ASN A 60 5.45 0.34 2.20
N PRO A 61 5.86 -0.95 2.18
CA PRO A 61 7.25 -1.34 1.96
C PRO A 61 7.84 -0.79 0.65
N THR A 62 7.05 -0.79 -0.44
CA THR A 62 7.49 -0.31 -1.76
C THR A 62 7.75 1.19 -1.76
N ALA A 63 6.90 1.99 -1.10
CA ALA A 63 7.11 3.43 -0.96
C ALA A 63 8.35 3.76 -0.11
N ARG A 64 8.60 2.99 0.96
CA ARG A 64 9.80 3.13 1.80
C ARG A 64 11.08 2.77 1.02
N ASP A 65 11.01 1.71 0.22
CA ASP A 65 12.10 1.30 -0.67
C ASP A 65 12.40 2.37 -1.73
N PHE A 66 11.37 2.90 -2.39
CA PHE A 66 11.50 4.03 -3.31
C PHE A 66 12.19 5.22 -2.64
N ALA A 67 11.69 5.63 -1.47
CA ALA A 67 12.24 6.76 -0.74
C ALA A 67 13.74 6.53 -0.43
N SER A 68 14.15 5.31 -0.09
CA SER A 68 15.54 4.98 0.29
C SER A 68 16.58 5.29 -0.78
N MET A 69 16.17 5.38 -2.06
CA MET A 69 17.06 5.68 -3.19
C MET A 69 17.21 7.17 -3.48
N LEU A 70 16.42 8.04 -2.84
CA LEU A 70 16.42 9.47 -3.12
C LEU A 70 17.66 10.16 -2.51
N PRO A 71 18.24 11.17 -3.18
CA PRO A 71 17.77 11.80 -4.43
C PRO A 71 18.14 11.01 -5.70
N LEU A 72 17.35 11.21 -6.77
CA LEU A 72 17.56 10.61 -8.08
C LEU A 72 17.51 11.69 -9.18
N ASP A 73 18.43 11.61 -10.13
CA ASP A 73 18.42 12.38 -11.38
C ASP A 73 18.18 11.40 -12.53
N LEU A 74 17.02 11.47 -13.16
CA LEU A 74 16.50 10.50 -14.13
C LEU A 74 15.85 11.22 -15.32
N THR A 75 15.14 10.47 -16.14
CA THR A 75 14.31 10.98 -17.24
C THR A 75 12.83 10.72 -16.95
N ILE A 76 11.99 11.73 -17.19
CA ILE A 76 10.54 11.59 -17.25
C ILE A 76 10.07 11.70 -18.69
N GLU A 77 9.25 10.76 -19.15
CA GLU A 77 8.77 10.71 -20.54
C GLU A 77 7.27 10.43 -20.64
N ASP A 78 6.69 10.80 -21.78
CA ASP A 78 5.32 10.43 -22.12
C ASP A 78 5.25 8.93 -22.44
N PHE A 79 4.27 8.23 -21.85
CA PHE A 79 4.00 6.84 -22.22
C PHE A 79 2.66 6.67 -22.94
N SER A 80 1.61 7.28 -22.41
CA SER A 80 0.25 7.20 -22.96
C SER A 80 -0.47 8.56 -22.88
N ASN A 81 -1.79 8.53 -23.06
CA ASN A 81 -2.68 9.68 -22.91
C ASN A 81 -3.10 9.96 -21.46
N ASN A 82 -2.70 9.12 -20.50
CA ASN A 82 -3.10 9.23 -19.10
C ASN A 82 -1.93 9.20 -18.10
N GLU A 83 -0.71 8.90 -18.54
CA GLU A 83 0.45 8.78 -17.65
C GLU A 83 1.78 9.19 -18.29
N LYS A 84 2.70 9.59 -17.41
CA LYS A 84 4.14 9.67 -17.67
C LYS A 84 4.86 8.57 -16.90
N ILE A 85 6.03 8.16 -17.38
CA ILE A 85 6.86 7.15 -16.70
C ILE A 85 8.25 7.68 -16.36
N VAL A 86 8.86 7.07 -15.34
CA VAL A 86 10.25 7.29 -14.94
C VAL A 86 10.89 5.94 -14.65
N HIS A 87 11.92 5.57 -15.41
CA HIS A 87 12.66 4.33 -15.20
C HIS A 87 13.59 4.44 -13.98
N LEU A 88 13.47 3.50 -13.03
CA LEU A 88 14.28 3.46 -11.82
C LEU A 88 15.61 2.72 -12.06
N PRO A 89 16.68 3.04 -11.30
CA PRO A 89 17.98 2.37 -11.43
C PRO A 89 17.94 0.88 -11.03
N ARG A 90 16.92 0.47 -10.27
CA ARG A 90 16.60 -0.92 -9.94
C ARG A 90 15.11 -1.08 -9.67
N LYS A 91 14.63 -2.33 -9.70
CA LYS A 91 13.29 -2.68 -9.23
C LYS A 91 13.15 -2.40 -7.73
N LEU A 92 11.93 -2.05 -7.32
CA LEU A 92 11.52 -1.94 -5.94
C LEU A 92 11.01 -3.28 -5.41
N THR A 93 10.98 -3.44 -4.10
CA THR A 93 10.23 -4.52 -3.45
C THR A 93 8.74 -4.48 -3.85
N GLU A 94 8.15 -5.64 -4.10
CA GLU A 94 6.73 -5.78 -4.41
C GLU A 94 5.88 -6.12 -3.18
N GLU A 95 6.47 -6.10 -1.99
CA GLU A 95 5.79 -6.40 -0.72
C GLU A 95 4.61 -5.44 -0.44
N GLY A 96 4.60 -4.24 -1.02
CA GLY A 96 3.46 -3.32 -0.95
C GLY A 96 2.30 -3.66 -1.89
N SER A 97 2.36 -4.78 -2.62
CA SER A 97 1.35 -5.15 -3.61
C SER A 97 0.02 -5.52 -2.95
N GLY A 98 -1.05 -4.91 -3.45
CA GLY A 98 -2.42 -5.18 -3.06
C GLY A 98 -3.39 -4.42 -3.95
N PRO A 99 -4.67 -4.82 -4.03
CA PRO A 99 -5.65 -4.10 -4.80
C PRO A 99 -5.96 -2.73 -4.15
N PHE A 100 -6.29 -1.75 -4.98
CA PHE A 100 -6.90 -0.50 -4.54
C PHE A 100 -8.05 -0.15 -5.49
N GLY A 101 -9.14 0.41 -4.95
CA GLY A 101 -10.39 0.61 -5.70
C GLY A 101 -10.79 2.07 -5.91
N ASN A 102 -9.84 2.99 -5.72
CA ASN A 102 -10.03 4.43 -5.80
C ASN A 102 -8.91 5.08 -6.64
N GLU A 103 -8.62 4.48 -7.79
CA GLU A 103 -7.78 5.04 -8.86
C GLU A 103 -8.27 6.45 -9.22
N ARG A 104 -7.32 7.39 -9.37
CA ARG A 104 -7.62 8.75 -9.83
C ARG A 104 -6.39 9.46 -10.38
N PRO A 105 -6.58 10.49 -11.22
CA PRO A 105 -5.53 11.44 -11.56
C PRO A 105 -4.81 11.95 -10.29
N GLY A 106 -3.49 12.07 -10.37
CA GLY A 106 -2.62 12.45 -9.26
C GLY A 106 -2.05 11.27 -8.46
N ASP A 107 -2.37 10.02 -8.82
CA ASP A 107 -1.73 8.85 -8.23
C ASP A 107 -0.28 8.69 -8.72
N LEU A 108 0.62 8.41 -7.76
CA LEU A 108 2.00 8.01 -8.01
C LEU A 108 2.12 6.51 -7.73
N CYS A 109 2.40 5.73 -8.77
CA CYS A 109 2.45 4.28 -8.71
C CYS A 109 3.81 3.73 -9.15
N TYR A 110 4.09 2.50 -8.71
CA TYR A 110 5.15 1.64 -9.23
C TYR A 110 4.53 0.57 -10.12
N PHE A 111 5.04 0.44 -11.35
CA PHE A 111 4.62 -0.57 -12.30
C PHE A 111 5.50 -1.81 -12.20
N LYS A 112 4.99 -2.87 -11.54
CA LYS A 112 5.75 -4.10 -11.22
C LYS A 112 6.40 -4.77 -12.44
N PRO A 113 5.72 -4.91 -13.60
CA PRO A 113 6.28 -5.65 -14.74
C PRO A 113 7.63 -5.10 -15.20
N TRP A 114 7.76 -3.78 -15.34
CA TRP A 114 8.97 -3.15 -15.87
C TRP A 114 9.85 -2.49 -14.81
N GLY A 115 9.30 -2.15 -13.65
CA GLY A 115 10.05 -1.53 -12.58
C GLY A 115 10.20 -0.01 -12.69
N ASN A 116 9.28 0.67 -13.37
CA ASN A 116 9.24 2.13 -13.48
C ASN A 116 8.20 2.76 -12.55
N LEU A 117 8.32 4.06 -12.33
CA LEU A 117 7.22 4.86 -11.80
C LEU A 117 6.20 5.12 -12.92
N ALA A 118 4.93 5.17 -12.54
CA ALA A 118 3.79 5.59 -13.35
C ALA A 118 3.12 6.78 -12.66
N LEU A 119 3.04 7.91 -13.35
CA LEU A 119 2.54 9.18 -12.84
C LEU A 119 1.26 9.53 -13.61
N PHE A 120 0.11 9.32 -12.98
CA PHE A 120 -1.19 9.45 -13.65
C PHE A 120 -1.72 10.88 -13.63
N PHE A 121 -2.14 11.40 -14.79
CA PHE A 121 -2.79 12.71 -14.94
C PHE A 121 -4.19 12.62 -15.57
N ALA A 122 -4.65 11.41 -15.91
CA ALA A 122 -6.03 11.12 -16.32
C ALA A 122 -6.48 9.77 -15.71
N ASP A 123 -7.75 9.40 -15.93
CA ASP A 123 -8.32 8.17 -15.39
C ASP A 123 -7.58 6.92 -15.89
N TYR A 124 -7.51 5.91 -15.02
CA TYR A 124 -6.81 4.66 -15.30
C TYR A 124 -7.39 3.51 -14.47
N ARG A 125 -7.11 2.28 -14.91
CA ARG A 125 -7.41 1.04 -14.19
C ARG A 125 -6.40 -0.03 -14.58
N TRP A 126 -5.65 -0.56 -13.60
CA TRP A 126 -4.66 -1.62 -13.86
C TRP A 126 -4.22 -2.36 -12.59
N ASP A 127 -4.15 -3.70 -12.64
CA ASP A 127 -3.85 -4.55 -11.47
C ASP A 127 -2.33 -4.73 -11.20
N GLY A 128 -1.49 -4.34 -12.14
CA GLY A 128 -0.02 -4.44 -12.06
C GLY A 128 0.67 -3.32 -11.28
N LEU A 129 -0.08 -2.47 -10.57
CA LEU A 129 0.42 -1.27 -9.91
C LEU A 129 0.52 -1.45 -8.39
N ILE A 130 1.52 -0.80 -7.78
CA ILE A 130 1.58 -0.55 -6.34
C ILE A 130 1.50 0.96 -6.15
N ARG A 131 0.53 1.47 -5.39
CA ARG A 131 0.44 2.91 -5.12
C ARG A 131 1.47 3.32 -4.08
N LEU A 132 2.39 4.19 -4.48
CA LEU A 132 3.43 4.72 -3.60
C LEU A 132 2.95 5.94 -2.82
N GLY A 133 2.00 6.70 -3.39
CA GLY A 133 1.51 7.94 -2.83
C GLY A 133 0.65 8.71 -3.81
N ARG A 134 0.48 10.00 -3.54
CA ARG A 134 -0.27 10.95 -4.38
C ARG A 134 0.38 12.30 -4.43
N PHE A 135 0.21 13.01 -5.54
CA PHE A 135 0.62 14.40 -5.67
C PHE A 135 -0.20 15.30 -4.73
N ASP A 136 0.49 16.21 -4.05
CA ASP A 136 -0.04 17.21 -3.15
C ASP A 136 -0.47 18.44 -3.95
N GLY A 137 -1.73 18.83 -3.83
CA GLY A 137 -2.29 19.95 -4.59
C GLY A 137 -2.56 19.57 -6.04
N GLY A 138 -1.55 19.72 -6.91
CA GLY A 138 -1.68 19.62 -8.36
C GLY A 138 -0.60 18.80 -9.04
N PHE A 139 -0.91 18.30 -10.23
CA PHE A 139 -0.05 17.49 -11.10
C PHE A 139 0.00 18.04 -12.53
N GLU A 140 -0.40 19.30 -12.72
CA GLU A 140 -0.45 20.01 -14.00
C GLU A 140 0.85 19.94 -14.80
N PRO A 141 2.06 19.93 -14.19
CA PRO A 141 3.27 19.77 -14.99
C PRO A 141 3.31 18.46 -15.78
N LEU A 142 2.62 17.39 -15.33
CA LEU A 142 2.50 16.14 -16.10
C LEU A 142 1.81 16.32 -17.46
N LEU A 143 1.06 17.41 -17.67
CA LEU A 143 0.43 17.73 -18.95
C LEU A 143 1.43 18.26 -19.99
N VAL A 144 2.65 18.61 -19.56
CA VAL A 144 3.71 19.05 -20.47
C VAL A 144 4.27 17.86 -21.24
N ARG A 145 3.95 17.79 -22.52
CA ARG A 145 4.43 16.73 -23.44
C ARG A 145 5.93 16.82 -23.68
N GLY A 146 6.53 15.67 -23.91
CA GLY A 146 7.95 15.46 -24.15
C GLY A 146 8.66 14.67 -23.07
N GLU A 147 9.94 14.48 -23.33
CA GLU A 147 10.92 13.85 -22.46
C GLU A 147 11.79 14.94 -21.81
N PHE A 148 12.00 14.85 -20.49
CA PHE A 148 12.78 15.83 -19.75
C PHE A 148 13.66 15.16 -18.68
N PRO A 149 14.81 15.75 -18.34
CA PRO A 149 15.49 15.44 -17.09
C PRO A 149 14.55 15.74 -15.91
N VAL A 150 14.47 14.80 -14.98
CA VAL A 150 13.71 14.93 -13.74
C VAL A 150 14.61 14.69 -12.54
N ARG A 151 14.54 15.59 -11.56
CA ARG A 151 15.12 15.40 -10.24
C ARG A 151 14.04 15.02 -9.26
N ILE A 152 14.25 13.94 -8.50
CA ILE A 152 13.35 13.50 -7.42
C ILE A 152 14.12 13.51 -6.11
N GLU A 153 13.59 14.19 -5.09
CA GLU A 153 14.24 14.33 -3.79
C GLU A 153 13.23 14.33 -2.65
N ARG A 154 13.66 13.90 -1.45
CA ARG A 154 12.85 14.07 -0.23
C ARG A 154 12.83 15.54 0.19
N ILE A 155 11.70 16.00 0.74
CA ILE A 155 11.53 17.34 1.30
C ILE A 155 10.91 17.32 2.70
#